data_AF-A0A9D8FT02-F1
#
_entry.id   AF-A0A9D8FT02-F1
#
_cell.length_a   1.000
_cell.length_b   1.000
_cell.length_c   1.000
_cell.angle_alpha   90.00
_cell.angle_beta   90.00
_cell.angle_gamma   90.00
#
_symmetry.space_group_name_H-M   'P 1'
#
loop_
_entity.id
_entity.type
_entity.pdbx_description
1 polymer ?
#
loop_
_entity_poly.entity_id
_entity_poly.type
_entity_poly.pdbx_seq_one_letter_code
_entity_poly.pdbx_strand_id
1 'polypeptide(L)'
;MEHLKAETQRIGRPSWRPMLAYVAELHERSTNPPRPPFPYPWEEIGPGYCYGPAFGHWDLVHAILDVLPAEPDHARNQILNDLAAQEADGLVPGSIWMRDEGPRWNVKAGHPPVWPVAVEDYAAQAGSDDLIARCYEPLVRQIAWFERNRKAQG
;
A
#
# COMPACT_ATOMS: atom_id res chain seq x y z
N MET A 1 -8.55 -0.87 -12.18
CA MET A 1 -7.42 -0.91 -13.15
C MET A 1 -7.81 -0.53 -14.57
N GLU A 2 -9.10 -0.57 -14.94
CA GLU A 2 -9.54 -0.14 -16.28
C GLU A 2 -9.26 1.35 -16.56
N HIS A 3 -9.40 2.24 -15.57
CA HIS A 3 -9.10 3.65 -15.75
C HIS A 3 -7.60 3.88 -15.91
N LEU A 4 -6.77 3.17 -15.14
CA LEU A 4 -5.32 3.25 -15.26
C LEU A 4 -4.87 2.83 -16.66
N LYS A 5 -5.35 1.68 -17.16
CA LYS A 5 -5.06 1.23 -18.53
C LYS A 5 -5.43 2.29 -19.58
N ALA A 6 -6.59 2.94 -19.44
CA ALA A 6 -6.99 4.01 -20.34
C ALA A 6 -6.08 5.24 -20.24
N GLU A 7 -5.65 5.59 -19.02
CA GLU A 7 -4.74 6.71 -18.77
C GLU A 7 -3.37 6.49 -19.40
N THR A 8 -2.84 5.26 -19.42
CA THR A 8 -1.52 4.95 -20.04
C THR A 8 -1.42 5.37 -21.51
N GLN A 9 -2.56 5.50 -22.21
CA GLN A 9 -2.60 5.95 -23.61
C GLN A 9 -2.44 7.46 -23.76
N ARG A 10 -2.53 8.22 -22.66
CA ARG A 10 -2.58 9.68 -22.62
C ARG A 10 -1.38 10.31 -21.92
N ILE A 11 -0.69 9.57 -21.07
CA ILE A 11 0.46 10.05 -20.29
C ILE A 11 1.81 9.67 -20.93
N GLY A 12 2.87 10.38 -20.53
CA GLY A 12 4.24 10.11 -20.95
C GLY A 12 4.51 10.33 -22.44
N ARG A 13 5.70 9.88 -22.89
CA ARG A 13 6.07 9.92 -24.31
C ARG A 13 5.32 8.83 -25.08
N PRO A 14 4.94 9.03 -26.35
CA PRO A 14 4.29 7.99 -27.15
C PRO A 14 5.04 6.65 -27.18
N SER A 15 6.38 6.69 -27.16
CA SER A 15 7.23 5.48 -27.12
C SER A 15 7.21 4.73 -25.79
N TRP A 16 6.70 5.33 -24.71
CA TRP A 16 6.59 4.69 -23.39
C TRP A 16 5.26 3.97 -23.19
N ARG A 17 4.24 4.26 -24.00
CA ARG A 17 2.88 3.73 -23.83
C ARG A 17 2.81 2.20 -23.74
N PRO A 18 3.56 1.41 -24.56
CA PRO A 18 3.54 -0.04 -24.40
C PRO A 18 4.04 -0.49 -23.02
N MET A 19 5.09 0.15 -22.50
CA MET A 19 5.61 -0.13 -21.16
C MET A 19 4.61 0.29 -20.08
N LEU A 20 4.01 1.47 -20.19
CA LEU A 20 3.03 1.96 -19.21
C LEU A 20 1.76 1.09 -19.20
N ALA A 21 1.29 0.65 -20.37
CA ALA A 21 0.18 -0.30 -20.48
C ALA A 21 0.54 -1.63 -19.78
N TYR A 22 1.75 -2.13 -19.99
CA TYR A 22 2.23 -3.32 -19.28
C TYR A 22 2.33 -3.12 -17.76
N VAL A 23 2.74 -1.94 -17.28
CA VAL A 23 2.72 -1.61 -15.84
C VAL A 23 1.29 -1.64 -15.29
N ALA A 24 0.31 -1.07 -16.01
CA ALA A 24 -1.10 -1.14 -15.61
C ALA A 24 -1.63 -2.59 -15.59
N GLU A 25 -1.22 -3.43 -16.53
CA GLU A 25 -1.51 -4.87 -16.50
C GLU A 25 -0.86 -5.57 -15.30
N LEU A 26 0.34 -5.15 -14.88
CA LEU A 26 0.98 -5.69 -13.69
C LEU A 26 0.20 -5.33 -12.41
N HIS A 27 -0.23 -4.08 -12.23
CA HIS A 27 -1.10 -3.69 -11.10
C HIS A 27 -2.36 -4.55 -11.02
N GLU A 28 -3.02 -4.78 -12.16
CA GLU A 28 -4.20 -5.64 -12.21
C GLU A 28 -3.90 -7.08 -11.83
N ARG A 29 -2.84 -7.66 -12.40
CA ARG A 29 -2.43 -9.05 -12.11
C ARG A 29 -1.94 -9.24 -10.68
N SER A 30 -1.39 -8.19 -10.06
CA SER A 30 -0.97 -8.17 -8.66
C SER A 30 -2.14 -7.96 -7.70
N THR A 31 -3.32 -7.57 -8.18
CA THR A 31 -4.47 -7.28 -7.33
C THR A 31 -5.28 -8.54 -7.08
N ASN A 32 -5.39 -8.90 -5.81
CA ASN A 32 -6.05 -10.11 -5.34
C ASN A 32 -7.37 -9.78 -4.62
N PRO A 33 -8.32 -10.71 -4.57
CA PRO A 33 -9.54 -10.56 -3.78
C PRO A 33 -9.24 -10.33 -2.28
N PRO A 34 -10.17 -9.69 -1.53
CA PRO A 34 -10.03 -9.54 -0.09
C PRO A 34 -9.78 -10.87 0.61
N ARG A 35 -8.81 -10.88 1.54
CA ARG A 35 -8.45 -12.04 2.35
C ARG A 35 -7.81 -11.55 3.65
N PRO A 36 -8.09 -12.18 4.82
CA PRO A 36 -7.44 -11.77 6.07
C PRO A 36 -5.92 -11.61 5.95
N PRO A 37 -5.33 -10.53 6.50
CA PRO A 37 -5.95 -9.50 7.34
C PRO A 37 -6.66 -8.36 6.58
N PHE A 38 -6.66 -8.39 5.25
CA PHE A 38 -7.09 -7.29 4.39
C PHE A 38 -8.60 -7.31 4.13
N PRO A 39 -9.35 -6.26 4.54
CA PRO A 39 -10.79 -6.16 4.28
C PRO A 39 -11.14 -5.77 2.84
N TYR A 40 -10.19 -5.24 2.07
CA TYR A 40 -10.37 -4.82 0.68
C TYR A 40 -9.49 -5.64 -0.28
N PRO A 41 -9.71 -5.59 -1.61
CA PRO A 41 -8.76 -6.15 -2.56
C PRO A 41 -7.36 -5.61 -2.29
N TRP A 42 -6.36 -6.48 -2.34
CA TRP A 42 -5.00 -6.15 -1.93
C TRP A 42 -4.03 -6.38 -3.08
N GLU A 43 -3.07 -5.49 -3.21
CA GLU A 43 -2.04 -5.56 -4.24
C GLU A 43 -0.76 -6.17 -3.67
N GLU A 44 -0.21 -7.18 -4.36
CA GLU A 44 1.10 -7.71 -4.02
C GLU A 44 2.23 -6.85 -4.61
N ILE A 45 3.44 -6.93 -4.03
CA ILE A 45 4.65 -6.21 -4.48
C ILE A 45 5.01 -6.52 -5.94
N GLY A 46 4.48 -7.62 -6.50
CA GLY A 46 4.51 -7.95 -7.92
C GLY A 46 4.51 -9.45 -8.17
N PRO A 47 4.01 -9.90 -9.34
CA PRO A 47 4.00 -11.31 -9.68
C PRO A 47 5.43 -11.82 -9.83
N GLY A 48 5.78 -12.85 -9.07
CA GLY A 48 7.10 -13.47 -9.10
C GLY A 48 8.06 -13.02 -8.01
N TYR A 49 7.59 -12.30 -6.98
CA TYR A 49 8.37 -12.13 -5.76
C TYR A 49 8.83 -13.49 -5.22
N CYS A 50 10.14 -13.65 -4.99
CA CYS A 50 10.77 -14.97 -4.84
C CYS A 50 10.30 -15.77 -3.62
N TYR A 51 9.58 -15.14 -2.69
CA TYR A 51 9.05 -15.77 -1.47
C TYR A 51 7.52 -15.96 -1.49
N GLY A 52 6.90 -15.81 -2.66
CA GLY A 52 5.46 -15.89 -2.87
C GLY A 52 4.75 -14.53 -2.75
N PRO A 53 3.42 -14.51 -2.94
CA PRO A 53 2.61 -13.30 -2.82
C PRO A 53 2.87 -12.56 -1.50
N ALA A 54 3.18 -11.27 -1.58
CA ALA A 54 3.48 -10.46 -0.41
C ALA A 54 2.94 -9.05 -0.57
N PHE A 55 2.41 -8.50 0.51
CA PHE A 55 1.99 -7.11 0.62
C PHE A 55 3.07 -6.35 1.40
N GLY A 56 3.69 -5.34 0.77
CA GLY A 56 4.85 -4.64 1.33
C GLY A 56 4.51 -3.22 1.74
N HIS A 57 4.76 -2.86 3.00
CA HIS A 57 4.45 -1.52 3.52
C HIS A 57 5.06 -0.39 2.66
N TRP A 58 6.31 -0.56 2.26
CA TRP A 58 7.07 0.47 1.54
C TRP A 58 6.81 0.43 0.04
N ASP A 59 6.73 -0.78 -0.51
CA ASP A 59 6.47 -1.02 -1.92
C ASP A 59 5.06 -0.54 -2.32
N LEU A 60 4.07 -0.82 -1.48
CA LEU A 60 2.68 -0.45 -1.72
C LEU A 60 2.49 1.06 -1.79
N VAL A 61 3.25 1.85 -1.02
CA VAL A 61 3.13 3.32 -1.12
C VAL A 61 3.49 3.80 -2.53
N HIS A 62 4.48 3.19 -3.18
CA HIS A 62 4.78 3.51 -4.57
C HIS A 62 3.66 3.04 -5.51
N ALA A 63 3.12 1.84 -5.31
CA ALA A 63 1.98 1.36 -6.09
C ALA A 63 0.73 2.26 -5.92
N ILE A 64 0.48 2.75 -4.71
CA ILE A 64 -0.58 3.72 -4.42
C ILE A 64 -0.36 5.00 -5.22
N LEU A 65 0.84 5.56 -5.20
CA LEU A 65 1.15 6.80 -5.93
C LEU A 65 1.08 6.62 -7.45
N ASP A 66 1.45 5.44 -7.97
CA ASP A 66 1.36 5.11 -9.39
C ASP A 66 -0.09 5.10 -9.89
N VAL A 67 -1.01 4.56 -9.08
CA VAL A 67 -2.41 4.33 -9.49
C VAL A 67 -3.37 5.44 -9.05
N LEU A 68 -3.01 6.24 -8.04
CA LEU A 68 -3.86 7.27 -7.45
C LEU A 68 -4.55 8.18 -8.48
N PRO A 69 -3.88 8.63 -9.57
CA PRO A 69 -4.52 9.51 -10.53
C PRO A 69 -5.70 8.94 -11.30
N ALA A 70 -5.71 7.63 -11.53
CA ALA A 70 -6.78 6.94 -12.25
C ALA A 70 -7.66 6.06 -11.37
N GLU A 71 -7.14 5.57 -10.25
CA GLU A 71 -7.77 4.54 -9.42
C GLU A 71 -7.77 4.94 -7.92
N PRO A 72 -8.36 6.08 -7.55
CA PRO A 72 -8.31 6.59 -6.17
C PRO A 72 -8.93 5.62 -5.15
N ASP A 73 -10.01 4.92 -5.50
CA ASP A 73 -10.62 3.93 -4.60
C ASP A 73 -9.67 2.77 -4.29
N HIS A 74 -8.89 2.32 -5.28
CA HIS A 74 -7.89 1.28 -5.07
C HIS A 74 -6.75 1.78 -4.18
N ALA A 75 -6.23 2.99 -4.47
CA ALA A 75 -5.23 3.66 -3.63
C ALA A 75 -5.68 3.75 -2.16
N ARG A 76 -6.92 4.21 -1.93
CA ARG A 76 -7.53 4.27 -0.60
C ARG A 76 -7.58 2.89 0.06
N ASN A 77 -8.00 1.87 -0.67
CA ASN A 77 -8.10 0.51 -0.15
C ASN A 77 -6.74 -0.06 0.25
N GLN A 78 -5.69 0.23 -0.52
CA GLN A 78 -4.32 -0.19 -0.21
C GLN A 78 -3.82 0.48 1.09
N ILE A 79 -4.07 1.78 1.29
CA ILE A 79 -3.78 2.47 2.57
C ILE A 79 -4.51 1.78 3.73
N LEU A 80 -5.79 1.47 3.57
CA LEU A 80 -6.59 0.86 4.62
C LEU A 80 -6.19 -0.58 4.92
N ASN A 81 -5.75 -1.33 3.90
CA ASN A 81 -5.22 -2.69 4.07
C ASN A 81 -3.90 -2.67 4.85
N ASP A 82 -3.02 -1.71 4.57
CA ASP A 82 -1.76 -1.55 5.30
C ASP A 82 -2.00 -1.29 6.79
N LEU A 83 -2.94 -0.40 7.11
CA LEU A 83 -3.31 -0.09 8.49
C LEU A 83 -4.13 -1.19 9.17
N ALA A 84 -4.87 -2.02 8.41
CA ALA A 84 -5.62 -3.15 8.96
C ALA A 84 -4.71 -4.21 9.60
N ALA A 85 -3.44 -4.27 9.19
CA ALA A 85 -2.45 -5.18 9.75
C ALA A 85 -1.65 -4.56 10.91
N GLN A 86 -1.97 -3.33 11.35
CA GLN A 86 -1.28 -2.70 12.47
C GLN A 86 -1.54 -3.48 13.78
N GLU A 87 -0.46 -3.87 14.43
CA GLU A 87 -0.47 -4.60 15.70
C GLU A 87 -0.99 -3.73 16.86
N ALA A 88 -1.40 -4.37 17.95
CA ALA A 88 -1.91 -3.71 19.15
C ALA A 88 -0.94 -2.66 19.73
N ASP A 89 0.37 -2.88 19.63
CA ASP A 89 1.42 -2.00 20.14
C ASP A 89 1.78 -0.83 19.19
N GLY A 90 1.15 -0.76 18.01
CA GLY A 90 1.37 0.28 17.00
C GLY A 90 2.33 -0.11 15.87
N LEU A 91 2.95 -1.30 15.92
CA LEU A 91 3.78 -1.79 14.82
C LEU A 91 2.93 -1.99 13.55
N VAL A 92 3.37 -1.41 12.44
CA VAL A 92 2.88 -1.79 11.10
C VAL A 92 3.88 -2.79 10.50
N PRO A 93 3.42 -3.99 10.09
CA PRO A 93 4.30 -5.01 9.51
C PRO A 93 5.02 -4.52 8.26
N GLY A 94 6.30 -4.82 8.14
CA GLY A 94 7.08 -4.39 6.97
C GLY A 94 6.67 -5.08 5.66
N SER A 95 6.39 -6.38 5.74
CA SER A 95 5.85 -7.19 4.64
C SER A 95 4.96 -8.29 5.21
N ILE A 96 3.86 -8.59 4.53
CA ILE A 96 2.88 -9.60 4.89
C ILE A 96 2.83 -10.63 3.77
N TRP A 97 3.40 -11.80 4.02
CA TRP A 97 3.42 -12.93 3.08
C TRP A 97 2.07 -13.64 3.12
N MET A 98 1.40 -13.72 1.97
CA MET A 98 0.07 -14.30 1.82
C MET A 98 0.20 -15.76 1.36
N ARG A 99 0.46 -16.66 2.32
CA ARG A 99 0.67 -18.09 2.06
C ARG A 99 -0.62 -18.89 2.13
N ASP A 100 -0.60 -20.13 1.65
CA ASP A 100 -1.77 -21.01 1.69
C ASP A 100 -2.20 -21.32 3.13
N GLU A 101 -1.24 -21.56 4.03
CA GLU A 101 -1.49 -21.79 5.45
C GLU A 101 -2.04 -20.57 6.20
N GLY A 102 -1.92 -19.37 5.62
CA GLY A 102 -2.35 -18.11 6.20
C GLY A 102 -1.32 -17.00 6.02
N PRO A 103 -1.71 -15.75 6.32
CA PRO A 103 -0.80 -14.63 6.24
C PRO A 103 0.25 -14.69 7.35
N ARG A 104 1.49 -14.27 7.04
CA ARG A 104 2.62 -14.25 7.99
C ARG A 104 3.38 -12.94 7.84
N TRP A 105 3.87 -12.40 8.95
CA TRP A 105 4.76 -11.23 8.95
C TRP A 105 5.68 -11.20 10.17
N ASN A 106 6.65 -10.28 10.18
CA ASN A 106 7.52 -10.05 11.33
C ASN A 106 6.85 -9.09 12.32
N VAL A 107 6.59 -9.56 13.54
CA VAL A 107 5.97 -8.78 14.63
C VAL A 107 6.97 -7.99 15.49
N LYS A 108 8.25 -7.93 15.09
CA LYS A 108 9.32 -7.24 15.85
C LYS A 108 10.07 -6.19 15.02
N ALA A 109 9.86 -6.18 13.70
CA ALA A 109 10.51 -5.26 12.79
C ALA A 109 9.48 -4.72 11.78
N GLY A 110 9.36 -3.40 11.75
CA GLY A 110 8.63 -2.66 10.74
C GLY A 110 9.57 -1.84 9.87
N HIS A 111 8.99 -1.08 8.94
CA HIS A 111 9.69 -0.12 8.09
C HIS A 111 9.31 1.31 8.47
N PRO A 112 10.14 2.33 8.12
CA PRO A 112 9.77 3.72 8.29
C PRO A 112 8.38 4.02 7.68
N PRO A 113 7.53 4.77 8.38
CA PRO A 113 6.17 5.02 7.91
C PRO A 113 6.16 6.09 6.83
N VAL A 114 6.06 5.66 5.57
CA VAL A 114 5.92 6.58 4.42
C VAL A 114 4.49 6.66 3.90
N TRP A 115 3.59 5.78 4.38
CA TRP A 115 2.16 5.81 4.06
C TRP A 115 1.45 7.14 4.37
N PRO A 116 1.87 8.01 5.33
CA PRO A 116 1.23 9.31 5.50
C PRO A 116 1.37 10.21 4.26
N VAL A 117 2.44 10.04 3.47
CA VAL A 117 2.61 10.75 2.18
C VAL A 117 1.53 10.35 1.19
N ALA A 118 1.24 9.05 1.09
CA ALA A 118 0.14 8.56 0.23
C ALA A 118 -1.23 9.08 0.69
N VAL A 119 -1.45 9.26 2.00
CA VAL A 119 -2.70 9.84 2.53
C VAL A 119 -2.80 11.32 2.21
N GLU A 120 -1.71 12.08 2.32
CA GLU A 120 -1.66 13.48 1.95
C GLU A 120 -1.95 13.67 0.45
N ASP A 121 -1.28 12.89 -0.41
CA ASP A 121 -1.49 12.95 -1.86
C ASP A 121 -2.91 12.50 -2.24
N TYR A 122 -3.44 11.46 -1.59
CA TYR A 122 -4.83 11.06 -1.78
C TYR A 122 -5.80 12.19 -1.45
N ALA A 123 -5.64 12.83 -0.28
CA ALA A 123 -6.52 13.91 0.15
C ALA A 123 -6.43 15.14 -0.78
N ALA A 124 -5.24 15.43 -1.30
CA ALA A 124 -5.03 16.51 -2.26
C ALA A 124 -5.71 16.23 -3.62
N GLN A 125 -5.72 14.96 -4.06
CA GLN A 125 -6.20 14.58 -5.38
C GLN A 125 -7.68 14.16 -5.43
N ALA A 126 -8.10 13.28 -4.53
CA ALA A 126 -9.45 12.74 -4.46
C ALA A 126 -10.37 13.56 -3.54
N GLY A 127 -9.80 14.47 -2.75
CA GLY A 127 -10.50 15.26 -1.74
C GLY A 127 -10.40 14.63 -0.35
N SER A 128 -10.74 15.44 0.66
CA SER A 128 -10.76 14.98 2.06
C SER A 128 -12.08 14.28 2.37
N ASP A 129 -12.12 12.96 2.19
CA ASP A 129 -13.14 12.11 2.80
C ASP A 129 -12.83 11.85 4.29
N ASP A 130 -13.31 10.75 4.85
CA ASP A 130 -13.03 10.32 6.22
C ASP A 130 -11.63 9.68 6.39
N LEU A 131 -10.83 9.51 5.33
CA LEU A 131 -9.56 8.78 5.37
C LEU A 131 -8.56 9.40 6.36
N ILE A 132 -8.38 10.73 6.35
CA ILE A 132 -7.49 11.42 7.30
C ILE A 132 -7.90 11.12 8.74
N ALA A 133 -9.20 11.18 9.03
CA ALA A 133 -9.74 10.91 10.37
C ALA A 133 -9.48 9.45 10.78
N ARG A 134 -9.63 8.50 9.84
CA ARG A 134 -9.35 7.08 10.08
C ARG A 134 -7.86 6.77 10.26
N CYS A 135 -6.98 7.57 9.67
CA CYS A 135 -5.54 7.42 9.76
C CYS A 135 -4.93 8.04 11.03
N TYR A 136 -5.66 8.91 11.73
CA TYR A 136 -5.13 9.63 12.89
C TYR A 136 -4.69 8.69 14.03
N GLU A 137 -5.57 7.80 14.49
CA GLU A 137 -5.25 6.87 15.57
C GLU A 137 -4.11 5.89 15.20
N PRO A 138 -4.13 5.25 14.00
CA PRO A 138 -3.00 4.44 13.56
C PRO A 138 -1.66 5.18 13.54
N LEU A 139 -1.65 6.44 13.07
CA LEU A 139 -0.44 7.27 13.04
C LEU A 139 0.12 7.51 14.45
N VAL A 140 -0.74 7.92 15.39
CA VAL A 140 -0.32 8.18 16.78
C VAL A 140 0.26 6.92 17.41
N ARG A 141 -0.37 5.76 17.20
CA ARG A 141 0.11 4.47 17.72
C ARG A 141 1.46 4.09 17.13
N GLN A 142 1.67 4.32 15.83
CA GLN A 142 2.92 3.99 15.15
C GLN A 142 4.06 4.92 15.57
N ILE A 143 3.82 6.23 15.70
CA ILE A 143 4.81 7.19 16.24
C ILE A 143 5.26 6.73 17.62
N ALA A 144 4.30 6.42 18.50
CA ALA A 144 4.60 5.96 19.85
C ALA A 144 5.38 4.63 19.85
N TRP A 145 5.14 3.74 18.89
CA TRP A 145 5.93 2.51 18.71
C TRP A 145 7.38 2.83 18.36
N PHE A 146 7.63 3.74 17.42
CA PHE A 146 8.99 4.14 17.03
C PHE A 146 9.74 4.80 18.20
N GLU A 147 9.09 5.70 18.92
CA GLU A 147 9.67 6.37 20.10
C GLU A 147 10.08 5.38 21.20
N ARG A 148 9.31 4.30 21.40
CA ARG A 148 9.63 3.26 22.38
C ARG A 148 10.71 2.29 21.89
N ASN A 149 10.68 1.88 20.62
CA ASN A 149 11.41 0.70 20.14
C ASN A 149 12.60 1.02 19.22
N ARG A 150 12.72 2.25 18.72
CA ARG A 150 13.73 2.64 17.72
C ARG A 150 14.42 3.97 18.05
N LYS A 151 14.21 4.52 19.25
CA LYS A 151 14.96 5.67 19.75
C LYS A 151 16.43 5.30 19.91
N ALA A 152 17.32 6.07 19.27
CA ALA A 152 18.76 5.93 19.47
C ALA A 152 19.10 6.24 20.94
N GLN A 153 19.99 5.46 21.54
CA GLN A 153 20.58 5.85 22.83
C GLN A 153 21.54 7.01 22.56
N GLY A 154 21.25 8.15 23.17
CA GLY A 154 22.12 9.33 23.13
C GLY A 154 23.34 9.17 24.01
#